data_AF-A0A068V9K3-F1
#
_entry.id   AF-A0A068V9K3-F1
#
_cell.length_a   1.000
_cell.length_b   1.000
_cell.length_c   1.000
_cell.angle_alpha   90.00
_cell.angle_beta   90.00
_cell.angle_gamma   90.00
#
_symmetry.space_group_name_H-M   'P 1'
#
loop_
_entity.id
_entity.type
_entity.pdbx_description
1 polymer ?
#
loop_
_entity_poly.entity_id
_entity_poly.type
_entity_poly.pdbx_seq_one_letter_code
_entity_poly.pdbx_strand_id
1 'polypeptide(L)' 'MLQVIGIDQSQFFEDLYDFCREAADHDSKTVIVTGLDGDYLRSSFGSVLEVIALADSVTKLNAELCGK' A
#
# COMPACT_ATOMS: atom_id res chain seq x y z
N MET A 1 19.53 -13.02 2.96
CA MET A 1 19.03 -11.71 3.42
C MET A 1 17.95 -11.27 2.45
N LEU A 2 16.72 -11.07 2.93
CA LEU A 2 15.63 -10.54 2.10
C LEU A 2 15.92 -9.07 1.78
N GLN A 3 15.83 -8.70 0.51
CA GLN A 3 16.03 -7.34 0.02
C GLN A 3 14.70 -6.65 -0.33
N VAL A 4 13.68 -7.45 -0.63
CA VAL A 4 12.36 -6.97 -1.08
C VAL A 4 11.27 -7.61 -0.23
N ILE A 5 10.29 -6.82 0.18
CA ILE A 5 9.09 -7.25 0.91
C ILE A 5 7.86 -6.92 0.06
N GLY A 6 6.99 -7.90 -0.17
CA GLY A 6 5.70 -7.70 -0.84
C GLY A 6 4.56 -7.83 0.16
N ILE A 7 3.65 -6.86 0.16
CA ILE A 7 2.44 -6.85 0.99
C ILE A 7 1.24 -6.75 0.05
N ASP A 8 0.41 -7.79 0.00
CA ASP A 8 -0.85 -7.78 -0.74
C ASP A 8 -2.05 -7.65 0.20
N GLN A 9 -3.14 -7.09 -0.31
CA GLN A 9 -4.35 -6.77 0.45
C GLN A 9 -4.05 -5.94 1.70
N SER A 10 -3.19 -4.93 1.53
CA SER A 10 -2.59 -4.19 2.64
C SER A 10 -3.60 -3.44 3.51
N GLN A 11 -4.82 -3.19 3.01
CA GLN A 11 -5.90 -2.56 3.76
C GLN A 11 -6.31 -3.31 5.05
N PHE A 12 -5.90 -4.56 5.20
CA PHE A 12 -6.18 -5.38 6.39
C PHE A 12 -5.12 -5.26 7.50
N PHE A 13 -4.00 -4.57 7.27
CA PHE A 13 -2.95 -4.39 8.27
C PHE A 13 -3.11 -3.03 8.97
N GLU A 14 -3.37 -3.06 10.28
CA GLU A 14 -3.56 -1.85 11.10
C GLU A 14 -2.24 -1.08 11.33
N ASP A 15 -1.10 -1.77 11.25
CA ASP A 15 0.25 -1.24 11.46
C ASP A 15 1.01 -0.98 10.15
N LEU A 16 0.31 -0.97 9.00
CA LEU A 16 0.92 -0.89 7.68
C LEU A 16 1.89 0.30 7.53
N TYR A 17 1.49 1.48 8.02
CA TYR A 17 2.32 2.68 7.91
C TYR A 17 3.64 2.55 8.69
N ASP A 18 3.56 2.16 9.96
CA ASP A 18 4.74 2.01 10.82
C ASP A 18 5.65 0.87 10.31
N PHE A 19 5.07 -0.23 9.83
CA PHE A 19 5.83 -1.31 9.19
C PHE A 19 6.58 -0.83 7.96
N CYS A 20 5.92 -0.14 7.04
CA CYS A 20 6.55 0.38 5.82
C CYS A 20 7.66 1.37 6.12
N ARG A 21 7.44 2.28 7.08
CA ARG A 21 8.45 3.24 7.54
C ARG A 21 9.68 2.52 8.07
N GLU A 22 9.50 1.55 8.97
CA GLU A 22 10.63 0.81 9.56
C GLU A 22 11.40 0.00 8.50
N ALA A 23 10.67 -0.75 7.68
CA ALA A 23 11.26 -1.59 6.65
C ALA A 23 12.05 -0.79 5.60
N ALA A 24 11.51 0.36 5.17
CA ALA A 24 12.15 1.20 4.17
C ALA A 24 13.30 2.03 4.77
N ASP A 25 13.03 2.81 5.82
CA ASP A 25 13.96 3.83 6.32
C ASP A 25 15.08 3.24 7.19
N HIS A 26 14.76 2.23 8.00
CA HIS A 26 15.71 1.67 8.97
C HIS A 26 16.37 0.38 8.45
N ASP A 27 15.57 -0.52 7.88
CA ASP A 27 16.07 -1.82 7.38
C ASP A 27 16.58 -1.77 5.93
N SER A 28 16.43 -0.63 5.24
CA SER A 28 16.84 -0.41 3.85
C SER A 28 16.27 -1.46 2.89
N LYS A 29 14.99 -1.80 3.04
CA LYS A 29 14.28 -2.76 2.17
C LYS A 29 13.48 -2.03 1.10
N THR A 30 13.41 -2.64 -0.08
CA THR A 30 12.38 -2.27 -1.05
C THR A 30 11.05 -2.89 -0.61
N VAL A 31 10.03 -2.08 -0.39
CA VAL A 31 8.69 -2.54 -0.01
C VAL A 31 7.73 -2.29 -1.17
N ILE A 32 7.00 -3.32 -1.59
CA ILE A 32 5.96 -3.23 -2.61
C ILE A 32 4.63 -3.51 -1.92
N VAL A 33 3.77 -2.49 -1.88
CA VAL A 33 2.46 -2.55 -1.22
C VAL A 33 1.36 -2.52 -2.27
N THR A 34 0.43 -3.48 -2.21
CA THR A 34 -0.82 -3.49 -2.97
C THR A 34 -2.00 -3.53 -2.02
N GLY A 35 -3.03 -2.77 -2.32
CA GLY A 35 -4.24 -2.69 -1.51
C GLY A 35 -5.33 -1.87 -2.17
N LEU A 36 -6.52 -1.94 -1.59
CA LEU A 36 -7.65 -1.12 -1.99
C LEU A 36 -7.54 0.24 -1.33
N ASP A 37 -7.65 1.31 -2.12
CA ASP A 37 -7.61 2.68 -1.59
C ASP A 37 -8.98 3.14 -1.04
N GLY A 38 -10.05 2.41 -1.35
CA GLY A 38 -11.36 2.62 -0.76
C GLY A 38 -12.22 1.36 -0.61
N ASP A 39 -13.18 1.43 0.30
CA ASP A 39 -14.16 0.39 0.57
C ASP A 39 -15.39 0.49 -0.37
N TYR A 40 -16.40 -0.36 -0.15
CA TYR A 40 -17.63 -0.35 -0.95
C TYR A 40 -18.47 0.93 -0.78
N LEU A 41 -18.26 1.69 0.30
CA LEU A 41 -18.88 3.00 0.55
C LEU A 41 -18.07 4.15 -0.08
N ARG A 42 -16.90 3.85 -0.67
CA ARG A 42 -15.91 4.80 -1.17
C ARG A 42 -15.25 5.63 -0.06
N SER A 43 -15.22 5.09 1.16
CA SER A 43 -14.40 5.61 2.26
C SER A 43 -12.99 5.02 2.18
N SER A 44 -12.00 5.69 2.78
CA SER A 44 -10.64 5.15 2.91
C SER A 44 -10.65 3.76 3.56
N PHE A 45 -9.95 2.79 2.96
CA PHE A 45 -9.87 1.44 3.51
C PHE A 45 -8.52 1.24 4.21
N GLY A 46 -8.55 1.21 5.54
CA GLY A 46 -7.36 1.04 6.37
C GLY A 46 -6.34 2.16 6.15
N SER A 47 -5.06 1.84 6.35
CA SER A 47 -3.95 2.80 6.26
C SER A 47 -3.27 2.84 4.88
N VAL A 48 -3.88 2.27 3.83
CA VAL A 48 -3.26 2.22 2.48
C VAL A 48 -2.92 3.60 1.95
N LEU A 49 -3.82 4.57 2.15
CA LEU A 49 -3.62 5.96 1.70
C LEU A 49 -2.53 6.69 2.49
N GLU A 50 -2.25 6.29 3.72
CA GLU A 50 -1.22 6.92 4.55
C GLU A 50 0.20 6.59 4.05
N VAL A 51 0.38 5.38 3.51
CA VAL A 51 1.66 4.92 2.94
C VAL A 51 2.08 5.74 1.71
N ILE A 52 1.14 6.40 1.02
CA ILE A 52 1.45 7.26 -0.13
C ILE A 52 2.47 8.35 0.22
N ALA A 53 2.44 8.87 1.45
CA ALA A 53 3.39 9.88 1.90
C ALA A 53 4.83 9.35 2.07
N LEU A 54 5.01 8.04 2.22
CA LEU A 54 6.31 7.35 2.30
C LEU A 54 6.79 6.84 0.94
N ALA A 55 5.88 6.67 -0.02
CA ALA A 55 6.16 5.92 -1.23
C ALA A 55 6.98 6.72 -2.25
N ASP A 56 8.05 6.11 -2.77
CA ASP A 56 8.80 6.65 -3.91
C ASP A 56 7.97 6.71 -5.20
N SER A 57 7.02 5.78 -5.35
CA SER A 57 6.12 5.73 -6.50
C SER A 57 4.76 5.15 -6.11
N VAL A 58 3.71 5.65 -6.75
CA VAL A 58 2.33 5.19 -6.54
C VAL A 58 1.68 4.95 -7.89
N THR A 59 1.08 3.77 -8.06
CA THR A 59 0.28 3.42 -9.24
C THR A 59 -1.14 3.11 -8.80
N LYS A 60 -2.12 3.85 -9.33
CA LYS A 60 -3.54 3.54 -9.16
C LYS A 60 -4.06 2.87 -10.42
N LEU A 61 -4.47 1.61 -10.28
CA LEU A 61 -5.05 0.83 -11.37
C LEU A 61 -6.54 1.13 -11.50
N ASN A 62 -7.04 1.12 -12.73
CA ASN A 62 -8.46 1.26 -13.03
C ASN A 62 -9.01 -0.12 -13.42
N ALA A 63 -10.21 -0.44 -12.95
CA ALA A 63 -10.99 -1.54 -13.50
C ALA A 63 -11.79 -1.03 -14.70
N GLU A 64 -12.00 -1.90 -15.70
CA GLU A 64 -12.90 -1.59 -16.80
C GLU A 64 -14.36 -1.66 -16.33
N LEU A 65 -15.09 -0.56 -16.50
CA LEU A 65 -16.51 -0.48 -16.18
C LEU A 65 -17.29 -0.34 -17.48
N CYS A 66 -17.84 -1.45 -17.96
CA CYS A 66 -18.68 -1.50 -19.17
C CYS A 66 -18.03 -0.85 -20.41
N GLY A 67 -16.74 -1.09 -20.66
CA GLY A 67 -16.06 -0.65 -21.89
C GLY A 67 -15.72 0.85 -21.96
N LYS A 68 -15.60 1.52 -20.81
CA LYS A 68 -15.05 2.89 -20.72
C LYS A 68 -13.73 2.89 -19.98
#